data_AF-A0A9W4G9J7-F1
#
_entry.id   AF-A0A9W4G9J7-F1
#
_cell.length_a   1.000
_cell.length_b   1.000
_cell.length_c   1.000
_cell.angle_alpha   90.00
_cell.angle_beta   90.00
_cell.angle_gamma   90.00
#
_symmetry.space_group_name_H-M   'P 1'
#
loop_
_entity.id
_entity.type
_entity.pdbx_description
1 polymer ?
#
loop_
_entity_poly.entity_id
_entity_poly.type
_entity_poly.pdbx_seq_one_letter_code
_entity_poly.pdbx_strand_id
1 'polypeptide(L)'
;MQITDDLNRLLEVVPDEIRQNLQQHPQRDSLIEIVMDLGRLPEARFPSKAEYLSTIPVSLEDLEHCISQIGEFSGDNRAGLSQTLHRISAIRNRTGKIIGLTCRVGRAVFGKIGMIRDLVETGQSILMLGRPGVGKTTALREITRVLADELEKRVVIIDTSNEIAGDGDIPHPAIGRARRMQVARPELQHQVMIEAVENHMPEVIVIDEIGTELEALAARTIAERGVQLIGTAHGNRIENLMKNPTLADLIGGIQAVTLGDEEARRRGSQKTVLERKAPPTFDIAIEMLEQQRWVVHESVSTTIDHLLRGLQPTLQVRTLNDEGEVNIFEERYTPTTPVSMEGRSALKPREPVAAIPGLRGLRGSGKMMAVPPTPLGKAREDTVSESQYFEELLEQSFSGVTPLHTDEEFPFIKTIGEGSSLNIYPYGVPRHQIEQVIQTLSLPVILTKDIDSADVVLALRSHIRNQSKLRHMAKTRQVPIHTIKSGTPPQIARALRRLLNMEDPSTPEIADLSLFTKSGSSDEIEALEEARLAVEQIVIPKGQPVELLPRSPQVRKMQHELVEHYRLKSNSFGEEPNRRLRIYPA
;
A
#
# COMPACT_ATOMS: atom_id res chain seq x y z
N MET A 1 -14.02 -23.78 24.65
CA MET A 1 -13.14 -22.63 24.31
C MET A 1 -12.63 -22.02 25.61
N GLN A 2 -11.33 -22.04 25.84
CA GLN A 2 -10.72 -21.43 27.03
C GLN A 2 -10.18 -20.06 26.63
N ILE A 3 -10.52 -19.01 27.40
CA ILE A 3 -10.04 -17.65 27.17
C ILE A 3 -9.18 -17.28 28.37
N THR A 4 -7.95 -16.82 28.11
CA THR A 4 -7.07 -16.21 29.11
C THR A 4 -6.77 -14.80 28.67
N ASP A 5 -6.91 -13.82 29.57
CA ASP A 5 -6.77 -12.41 29.22
C ASP A 5 -5.73 -11.65 30.06
N ASP A 6 -5.15 -12.27 31.10
CA ASP A 6 -4.15 -11.68 31.98
C ASP A 6 -4.51 -10.28 32.51
N LEU A 7 -5.81 -9.94 32.54
CA LEU A 7 -6.29 -8.58 32.74
C LEU A 7 -5.77 -7.94 34.04
N ASN A 8 -5.52 -8.73 35.08
CA ASN A 8 -4.90 -8.25 36.32
C ASN A 8 -3.57 -7.52 36.07
N ARG A 9 -2.72 -8.02 35.16
CA ARG A 9 -1.44 -7.39 34.82
C ARG A 9 -1.62 -6.02 34.19
N LEU A 10 -2.62 -5.86 33.32
CA LEU A 10 -2.95 -4.54 32.76
C LEU A 10 -3.50 -3.60 33.83
N LEU A 11 -4.32 -4.11 34.74
CA LEU A 11 -4.91 -3.31 35.80
C LEU A 11 -3.87 -2.85 36.83
N GLU A 12 -2.75 -3.56 37.00
CA GLU A 12 -1.62 -3.13 37.83
C GLU A 12 -0.91 -1.88 37.29
N VAL A 13 -1.05 -1.60 35.98
CA VAL A 13 -0.40 -0.47 35.31
C VAL A 13 -1.19 0.84 35.44
N VAL A 14 -2.52 0.75 35.54
CA VAL A 14 -3.38 1.95 35.60
C VAL A 14 -3.49 2.48 37.04
N PRO A 15 -3.77 3.79 37.23
CA PRO A 15 -3.92 4.39 38.56
C PRO A 15 -4.92 3.65 39.44
N ASP A 16 -4.67 3.68 40.75
CA ASP A 16 -5.42 2.92 41.77
C ASP A 16 -6.93 3.13 41.70
N GLU A 17 -7.40 4.35 41.46
CA GLU A 17 -8.82 4.67 41.35
C GLU A 17 -9.47 3.98 40.13
N ILE A 18 -8.81 4.08 38.97
CA ILE A 18 -9.25 3.42 37.72
C ILE A 18 -9.24 1.90 37.91
N ARG A 19 -8.17 1.36 38.52
CA ARG A 19 -8.03 -0.06 38.83
C ARG A 19 -9.18 -0.57 39.70
N GLN A 20 -9.49 0.11 40.79
CA GLN A 20 -10.56 -0.32 41.72
C GLN A 20 -11.93 -0.33 41.03
N ASN A 21 -12.25 0.70 40.26
CA ASN A 21 -13.52 0.80 39.54
C ASN A 21 -13.66 -0.32 38.49
N LEU A 22 -12.58 -0.66 37.79
CA LEU A 22 -12.56 -1.78 36.85
C LEU A 22 -12.61 -3.15 37.52
N GLN A 23 -11.95 -3.32 38.67
CA GLN A 23 -11.98 -4.59 39.43
C GLN A 23 -13.38 -4.93 39.93
N GLN A 24 -14.18 -3.91 40.26
CA GLN A 24 -15.56 -4.06 40.73
C GLN A 24 -16.60 -4.03 39.59
N HIS A 25 -16.18 -3.78 38.34
CA HIS A 25 -17.11 -3.60 37.23
C HIS A 25 -17.77 -4.93 36.82
N PRO A 26 -19.10 -4.99 36.66
CA PRO A 26 -19.81 -6.24 36.34
C PRO A 26 -19.46 -6.81 34.96
N GLN A 27 -18.98 -5.98 34.03
CA GLN A 27 -18.61 -6.39 32.67
C GLN A 27 -17.08 -6.49 32.46
N ARG A 28 -16.30 -6.53 33.54
CA ARG A 28 -14.82 -6.56 33.51
C ARG A 28 -14.26 -7.55 32.49
N ASP A 29 -14.77 -8.77 32.43
CA ASP A 29 -14.28 -9.83 31.53
C ASP A 29 -14.48 -9.53 30.05
N SER A 30 -15.36 -8.57 29.72
CA SER A 30 -15.63 -8.10 28.36
C SER A 30 -14.99 -6.74 28.04
N LEU A 31 -14.14 -6.21 28.93
CA LEU A 31 -13.41 -4.96 28.69
C LEU A 31 -12.57 -5.04 27.40
N ILE A 32 -12.74 -4.09 26.50
CA ILE A 32 -11.99 -4.02 25.23
C ILE A 32 -10.74 -3.18 25.41
N GLU A 33 -10.89 -1.98 25.95
CA GLU A 33 -9.79 -1.05 26.16
C GLU A 33 -10.10 -0.01 27.23
N ILE A 34 -9.03 0.58 27.78
CA ILE A 34 -9.05 1.71 28.69
C ILE A 34 -8.40 2.89 27.97
N VAL A 35 -9.08 4.03 27.95
CA VAL A 35 -8.60 5.26 27.30
C VAL A 35 -8.36 6.32 28.37
N MET A 36 -7.17 6.90 28.36
CA MET A 36 -6.73 7.92 29.30
C MET A 36 -6.10 9.08 28.54
N ASP A 37 -6.79 10.21 28.44
CA ASP A 37 -6.31 11.41 27.76
C ASP A 37 -6.17 12.56 28.77
N LEU A 38 -5.05 13.28 28.74
CA LEU A 38 -4.79 14.41 29.63
C LEU A 38 -5.94 15.43 29.62
N GLY A 39 -6.51 15.69 30.79
CA GLY A 39 -7.62 16.63 30.98
C GLY A 39 -9.00 16.09 30.59
N ARG A 40 -9.13 14.81 30.25
CA ARG A 40 -10.41 14.12 30.00
C ARG A 40 -10.70 13.07 31.07
N LEU A 41 -11.96 12.70 31.22
CA LEU A 41 -12.32 11.60 32.12
C LEU A 41 -11.82 10.26 31.55
N PRO A 42 -11.24 9.37 32.39
CA PRO A 42 -10.80 8.05 31.92
C PRO A 42 -12.01 7.23 31.49
N GLU A 43 -11.91 6.54 30.36
CA GLU A 43 -13.02 5.81 29.73
C GLU A 43 -12.68 4.31 29.59
N ALA A 44 -13.61 3.44 29.95
CA ALA A 44 -13.58 2.02 29.60
C ALA A 44 -14.52 1.77 28.43
N ARG A 45 -14.07 0.97 27.46
CA ARG A 45 -14.89 0.54 26.33
C ARG A 45 -15.22 -0.95 26.43
N PHE A 46 -16.50 -1.25 26.21
CA PHE A 46 -17.08 -2.58 26.16
C PHE A 46 -17.74 -2.78 24.78
N PRO A 47 -18.12 -4.02 24.39
CA PRO A 47 -18.67 -4.29 23.06
C PRO A 47 -19.91 -3.47 22.70
N SER A 48 -20.72 -3.08 23.69
CA SER A 48 -21.98 -2.37 23.47
C SER A 48 -21.98 -0.90 23.91
N LYS A 49 -21.01 -0.46 24.72
CA LYS A 49 -20.99 0.90 25.29
C LYS A 49 -19.59 1.30 25.76
N ALA A 50 -19.41 2.61 25.93
CA ALA A 50 -18.28 3.20 26.63
C ALA A 50 -18.77 3.88 27.92
N GLU A 51 -17.98 3.80 28.99
CA GLU A 51 -18.32 4.31 30.31
C GLU A 51 -17.15 5.03 30.95
N TYR A 52 -17.41 6.15 31.60
CA TYR A 52 -16.39 6.87 32.36
C TYR A 52 -16.10 6.14 33.67
N LEU A 53 -14.81 5.95 33.96
CA LEU A 53 -14.30 5.24 35.13
C LEU A 53 -14.11 6.15 36.33
N SER A 54 -14.03 7.46 36.15
CA SER A 54 -13.92 8.44 37.24
C SER A 54 -14.60 9.75 36.83
N THR A 55 -14.98 10.55 37.82
CA THR A 55 -15.40 11.94 37.65
C THR A 55 -14.22 12.92 37.67
N ILE A 56 -13.02 12.45 38.00
CA ILE A 56 -11.78 13.21 38.01
C ILE A 56 -11.10 13.08 36.64
N PRO A 57 -10.75 14.20 35.97
CA PRO A 57 -9.99 14.15 34.72
C PRO A 57 -8.59 13.59 34.93
N VAL A 58 -8.11 12.81 33.95
CA VAL A 58 -6.75 12.25 33.92
C VAL A 58 -5.73 13.37 34.00
N SER A 59 -4.86 13.28 35.00
CA SER A 59 -3.77 14.20 35.23
C SER A 59 -2.50 13.76 34.49
N LEU A 60 -1.50 14.63 34.48
CA LEU A 60 -0.18 14.26 33.97
C LEU A 60 0.50 13.19 34.84
N GLU A 61 0.30 13.25 36.16
CA GLU A 61 0.87 12.31 37.12
C GLU A 61 0.31 10.89 36.89
N ASP A 62 -0.97 10.78 36.54
CA ASP A 62 -1.60 9.49 36.19
C ASP A 62 -0.94 8.84 34.97
N LEU A 63 -0.64 9.63 33.94
CA LEU A 63 0.02 9.15 32.74
C LEU A 63 1.49 8.76 33.03
N GLU A 64 2.20 9.58 33.80
CA GLU A 64 3.59 9.32 34.21
C GLU A 64 3.68 8.05 35.08
N HIS A 65 2.69 7.80 35.95
CA HIS A 65 2.54 6.56 36.69
C HIS A 65 2.44 5.36 35.74
N CYS A 66 1.51 5.37 34.79
CA CYS A 66 1.37 4.30 33.80
C CYS A 66 2.67 4.05 33.04
N ILE A 67 3.30 5.11 32.52
CA ILE A 67 4.53 5.02 31.72
C ILE A 67 5.66 4.36 32.53
N SER A 68 5.78 4.70 33.82
CA SER A 68 6.80 4.11 34.70
C SER A 68 6.66 2.60 34.88
N GLN A 69 5.43 2.08 34.82
CA GLN A 69 5.14 0.64 34.95
C GLN A 69 5.26 -0.11 33.62
N ILE A 70 4.99 0.56 32.49
CA ILE A 70 5.04 -0.03 31.15
C ILE A 70 6.48 -0.13 30.64
N GLY A 71 7.27 0.94 30.79
CA GLY A 71 8.61 1.06 30.22
C GLY A 71 8.66 1.91 28.95
N GLU A 72 9.62 1.61 28.06
CA GLU A 72 9.84 2.37 26.83
C GLU A 72 8.82 2.03 25.74
N PHE A 73 8.46 3.04 24.95
CA PHE A 73 7.61 2.88 23.78
C PHE A 73 8.48 2.75 22.52
N SER A 74 8.14 1.81 21.65
CA SER A 74 8.78 1.59 20.36
C SER A 74 8.52 2.73 19.37
N GLY A 75 9.22 2.70 18.23
CA GLY A 75 9.14 3.72 17.18
C GLY A 75 7.76 3.90 16.55
N ASP A 76 6.84 2.95 16.72
CA ASP A 76 5.45 3.00 16.27
C ASP A 76 4.47 3.49 17.37
N ASN A 77 4.99 4.07 18.46
CA ASN A 77 4.24 4.55 19.63
C ASN A 77 3.47 3.45 20.38
N ARG A 78 3.95 2.21 20.33
CA ARG A 78 3.40 1.10 21.10
C ARG A 78 4.32 0.67 22.23
N ALA A 79 3.72 0.02 23.22
CA ALA A 79 4.42 -0.71 24.26
C ALA A 79 3.58 -1.91 24.68
N GLY A 80 4.23 -2.99 25.09
CA GLY A 80 3.59 -4.19 25.59
C GLY A 80 3.97 -4.47 27.03
N LEU A 81 3.15 -5.26 27.72
CA LEU A 81 3.54 -5.85 28.99
C LEU A 81 4.09 -7.25 28.72
N SER A 82 5.28 -7.53 29.23
CA SER A 82 5.91 -8.85 29.14
C SER A 82 4.96 -9.96 29.56
N GLN A 83 4.98 -11.07 28.82
CA GLN A 83 4.12 -12.25 29.00
C GLN A 83 2.61 -12.01 28.79
N THR A 84 2.18 -10.83 28.33
CA THR A 84 0.77 -10.53 28.04
C THR A 84 0.54 -10.28 26.55
N LEU A 85 -0.74 -10.30 26.11
CA LEU A 85 -1.13 -9.83 24.78
C LEU A 85 -1.68 -8.38 24.81
N HIS A 86 -1.58 -7.70 25.94
CA HIS A 86 -2.05 -6.32 26.06
C HIS A 86 -1.19 -5.39 25.21
N ARG A 87 -1.86 -4.41 24.60
CA ARG A 87 -1.21 -3.40 23.77
C ARG A 87 -1.50 -2.02 24.32
N ILE A 88 -0.45 -1.27 24.63
CA ILE A 88 -0.56 0.12 25.06
C ILE A 88 -0.08 1.02 23.92
N SER A 89 -0.92 1.93 23.48
CA SER A 89 -0.58 2.91 22.44
C SER A 89 -0.56 4.31 23.03
N ALA A 90 0.52 5.05 22.77
CA ALA A 90 0.69 6.42 23.26
C ALA A 90 0.23 7.45 22.23
N ILE A 91 -0.46 8.49 22.71
CA ILE A 91 -0.71 9.74 21.97
C ILE A 91 0.32 10.76 22.44
N ARG A 92 1.06 11.34 21.48
CA ARG A 92 2.09 12.33 21.76
C ARG A 92 1.71 13.70 21.23
N ASN A 93 2.11 14.76 21.94
CA ASN A 93 2.00 16.13 21.45
C ASN A 93 3.14 16.45 20.45
N ARG A 94 3.15 17.67 19.91
CA ARG A 94 4.18 18.13 18.94
C ARG A 94 5.61 18.12 19.49
N THR A 95 5.79 18.16 20.80
CA THR A 95 7.10 18.09 21.46
C THR A 95 7.50 16.66 21.81
N GLY A 96 6.74 15.65 21.39
CA GLY A 96 6.99 14.24 21.66
C GLY A 96 6.57 13.74 23.05
N LYS A 97 5.98 14.60 23.89
CA LYS A 97 5.50 14.21 25.23
C LYS A 97 4.22 13.39 25.11
N ILE A 98 4.15 12.28 25.85
CA ILE A 98 2.92 11.45 25.93
C ILE A 98 1.85 12.25 26.68
N ILE A 99 0.70 12.43 26.03
CA ILE A 99 -0.48 13.15 26.54
C ILE A 99 -1.74 12.27 26.58
N GLY A 100 -1.63 11.01 26.16
CA GLY A 100 -2.71 10.05 26.29
C GLY A 100 -2.23 8.61 26.06
N LEU A 101 -2.99 7.66 26.59
CA LEU A 101 -2.74 6.23 26.51
C LEU A 101 -4.03 5.50 26.12
N THR A 102 -3.91 4.55 25.21
CA THR A 102 -4.95 3.56 24.91
C THR A 102 -4.43 2.18 25.27
N CYS A 103 -5.00 1.58 26.32
CA CYS A 103 -4.62 0.28 26.85
C CYS A 103 -5.62 -0.77 26.38
N ARG A 104 -5.28 -1.51 25.32
CA ARG A 104 -6.14 -2.55 24.74
C ARG A 104 -5.93 -3.91 25.41
N VAL A 105 -7.03 -4.54 25.78
CA VAL A 105 -7.03 -5.86 26.43
C VAL A 105 -6.82 -6.96 25.38
N GLY A 106 -5.61 -7.50 25.30
CA GLY A 106 -5.34 -8.73 24.54
C GLY A 106 -5.90 -9.96 25.24
N ARG A 107 -6.32 -10.95 24.43
CA ARG A 107 -6.84 -12.22 24.93
C ARG A 107 -6.30 -13.37 24.10
N ALA A 108 -5.87 -14.44 24.76
CA ALA A 108 -5.58 -15.71 24.12
C ALA A 108 -6.83 -16.59 24.16
N VAL A 109 -7.20 -17.13 23.00
CA VAL A 109 -8.37 -18.00 22.84
C VAL A 109 -7.88 -19.35 22.34
N PHE A 110 -8.25 -20.42 23.05
CA PHE A 110 -7.86 -21.79 22.75
C PHE A 110 -9.06 -22.65 22.35
N GLY A 111 -8.79 -23.72 21.60
CA GLY A 111 -9.73 -24.73 21.14
C GLY A 111 -10.12 -24.60 19.66
N LYS A 112 -9.50 -23.69 18.89
CA LYS A 112 -9.80 -23.54 17.45
C LYS A 112 -8.98 -24.52 16.60
N ILE A 113 -7.84 -24.98 17.10
CA ILE A 113 -6.97 -25.92 16.40
C ILE A 113 -7.65 -27.24 16.05
N GLY A 114 -8.67 -27.66 16.81
CA GLY A 114 -9.40 -28.91 16.56
C GLY A 114 -9.90 -29.03 15.12
N MET A 115 -10.22 -27.90 14.48
CA MET A 115 -10.66 -27.84 13.09
C MET A 115 -9.62 -28.37 12.09
N ILE A 116 -8.32 -28.31 12.42
CA ILE A 116 -7.21 -28.60 11.48
C ILE A 116 -6.06 -29.35 12.15
N ARG A 117 -6.28 -29.95 13.33
CA ARG A 117 -5.20 -30.58 14.11
C ARG A 117 -4.54 -31.71 13.34
N ASP A 118 -5.35 -32.54 12.70
CA ASP A 118 -4.94 -33.59 11.76
C ASP A 118 -4.04 -33.04 10.63
N LEU A 119 -4.38 -31.88 10.07
CA LEU A 119 -3.59 -31.25 8.99
C LEU A 119 -2.25 -30.73 9.51
N VAL A 120 -2.23 -30.15 10.70
CA VAL A 120 -0.99 -29.65 11.34
C VAL A 120 -0.03 -30.80 11.66
N GLU A 121 -0.55 -31.94 12.09
CA GLU A 121 0.21 -33.15 12.40
C GLU A 121 0.88 -33.79 11.17
N THR A 122 0.40 -33.51 9.95
CA THR A 122 1.03 -34.01 8.71
C THR A 122 2.45 -33.50 8.49
N GLY A 123 2.81 -32.35 9.10
CA GLY A 123 4.09 -31.69 8.86
C GLY A 123 4.18 -30.91 7.55
N GLN A 124 3.11 -30.85 6.76
CA GLN A 124 3.06 -30.08 5.52
C GLN A 124 2.96 -28.57 5.78
N SER A 125 3.36 -27.75 4.80
CA SER A 125 3.28 -26.30 4.90
C SER A 125 1.84 -25.82 4.72
N ILE A 126 1.35 -24.95 5.61
CA ILE A 126 -0.04 -24.49 5.68
C ILE A 126 -0.12 -22.98 5.48
N LEU A 127 -0.91 -22.56 4.48
CA LEU A 127 -1.26 -21.16 4.24
C LEU A 127 -2.67 -20.86 4.73
N MET A 128 -2.83 -19.85 5.57
CA MET A 128 -4.14 -19.39 6.05
C MET A 128 -4.57 -18.10 5.32
N LEU A 129 -5.80 -18.09 4.84
CA LEU A 129 -6.43 -16.95 4.16
C LEU A 129 -7.73 -16.58 4.87
N GLY A 130 -8.12 -15.31 4.78
CA GLY A 130 -9.36 -14.85 5.37
C GLY A 130 -9.37 -13.36 5.66
N ARG A 131 -10.58 -12.81 5.81
CA ARG A 131 -10.79 -11.39 6.09
C ARG A 131 -10.12 -10.97 7.42
N PRO A 132 -9.77 -9.69 7.59
CA PRO A 132 -9.35 -9.16 8.87
C PRO A 132 -10.35 -9.51 9.99
N GLY A 133 -9.85 -9.86 11.17
CA GLY A 133 -10.68 -10.17 12.34
C GLY A 133 -11.36 -11.56 12.36
N VAL A 134 -11.17 -12.42 11.35
CA VAL A 134 -11.74 -13.79 11.35
C VAL A 134 -11.05 -14.74 12.34
N GLY A 135 -9.91 -14.35 12.90
CA GLY A 135 -9.17 -15.12 13.90
C GLY A 135 -7.95 -15.88 13.37
N LYS A 136 -7.36 -15.44 12.25
CA LYS A 136 -6.12 -15.98 11.68
C LYS A 136 -4.99 -16.05 12.72
N THR A 137 -4.67 -14.93 13.35
CA THR A 137 -3.63 -14.84 14.39
C THR A 137 -3.93 -15.73 15.59
N THR A 138 -5.21 -15.87 15.97
CA THR A 138 -5.63 -16.80 17.04
C THR A 138 -5.29 -18.24 16.68
N ALA A 139 -5.60 -18.66 15.45
CA ALA A 139 -5.27 -19.99 14.96
C ALA A 139 -3.75 -20.17 14.84
N LEU A 140 -3.02 -19.22 14.26
CA LEU A 140 -1.55 -19.25 14.18
C LEU A 140 -0.90 -19.46 15.53
N ARG A 141 -1.33 -18.71 16.55
CA ARG A 141 -0.80 -18.82 17.91
C ARG A 141 -1.02 -20.21 18.49
N GLU A 142 -2.20 -20.78 18.30
CA GLU A 142 -2.52 -22.11 18.79
C GLU A 142 -1.77 -23.21 18.03
N ILE A 143 -1.66 -23.11 16.69
CA ILE A 143 -0.83 -23.99 15.86
C ILE A 143 0.61 -23.98 16.39
N THR A 144 1.14 -22.78 16.64
CA THR A 144 2.51 -22.58 17.15
C THR A 144 2.72 -23.33 18.46
N ARG A 145 1.80 -23.17 19.43
CA ARG A 145 1.87 -23.88 20.71
C ARG A 145 1.84 -25.40 20.53
N VAL A 146 0.94 -25.91 19.70
CA VAL A 146 0.82 -27.36 19.46
C VAL A 146 2.10 -27.90 18.80
N LEU A 147 2.62 -27.22 17.79
CA LEU A 147 3.87 -27.61 17.13
C LEU A 147 5.06 -27.57 18.09
N ALA A 148 5.13 -26.57 18.96
CA ALA A 148 6.24 -26.40 19.88
C ALA A 148 6.14 -27.35 21.09
N ASP A 149 5.02 -27.39 21.80
CA ASP A 149 4.90 -28.11 23.08
C ASP A 149 4.50 -29.58 22.90
N GLU A 150 3.56 -29.87 21.99
CA GLU A 150 2.98 -31.21 21.84
C GLU A 150 3.75 -32.05 20.82
N LEU A 151 4.09 -31.48 19.66
CA LEU A 151 4.89 -32.16 18.63
C LEU A 151 6.39 -31.95 18.77
N GLU A 152 6.77 -31.18 19.78
CA GLU A 152 8.15 -30.99 20.20
C GLU A 152 9.11 -30.35 19.20
N LYS A 153 8.58 -29.67 18.17
CA LYS A 153 9.37 -29.10 17.08
C LYS A 153 10.12 -27.84 17.48
N ARG A 154 11.23 -27.58 16.79
CA ARG A 154 11.95 -26.29 16.82
C ARG A 154 11.17 -25.25 16.02
N VAL A 155 10.29 -24.52 16.70
CA VAL A 155 9.44 -23.49 16.09
C VAL A 155 10.04 -22.09 16.29
N VAL A 156 10.15 -21.33 15.20
CA VAL A 156 10.52 -19.91 15.22
C VAL A 156 9.38 -19.09 14.61
N ILE A 157 8.93 -18.06 15.34
CA ILE A 157 7.91 -17.12 14.90
C ILE A 157 8.60 -15.86 14.38
N ILE A 158 8.23 -15.42 13.18
CA ILE A 158 8.58 -14.12 12.62
C ILE A 158 7.39 -13.20 12.87
N ASP A 159 7.49 -12.37 13.90
CA ASP A 159 6.38 -11.56 14.41
C ASP A 159 6.61 -10.08 14.08
N THR A 160 5.97 -9.62 13.00
CA THR A 160 6.11 -8.24 12.51
C THR A 160 5.20 -7.27 13.26
N SER A 161 3.98 -7.72 13.56
CA SER A 161 2.96 -6.89 14.21
C SER A 161 2.89 -7.11 15.72
N ASN A 162 3.73 -8.00 16.26
CA ASN A 162 3.71 -8.49 17.64
C ASN A 162 2.35 -9.07 18.05
N GLU A 163 1.50 -9.48 17.09
CA GLU A 163 0.17 -9.97 17.41
C GLU A 163 0.22 -11.41 17.93
N ILE A 164 1.17 -12.23 17.48
CA ILE A 164 1.22 -13.66 17.84
C ILE A 164 1.74 -13.82 19.27
N ALA A 165 2.88 -13.20 19.59
CA ALA A 165 3.57 -13.41 20.86
C ALA A 165 3.42 -12.25 21.85
N GLY A 166 2.78 -11.14 21.45
CA GLY A 166 2.62 -9.94 22.27
C GLY A 166 3.75 -8.93 22.11
N ASP A 167 3.48 -7.69 22.51
CA ASP A 167 4.38 -6.53 22.32
C ASP A 167 5.59 -6.49 23.30
N GLY A 168 5.56 -7.26 24.40
CA GLY A 168 6.65 -7.26 25.40
C GLY A 168 7.87 -8.09 24.98
N ASP A 169 9.03 -7.86 25.61
CA ASP A 169 10.28 -8.61 25.34
C ASP A 169 10.15 -10.11 25.66
N ILE A 170 9.45 -10.43 26.75
CA ILE A 170 9.15 -11.82 27.09
C ILE A 170 7.83 -12.19 26.40
N PRO A 171 7.81 -13.20 25.52
CA PRO A 171 6.61 -13.57 24.77
C PRO A 171 5.53 -14.16 25.68
N HIS A 172 4.28 -14.06 25.22
CA HIS A 172 3.11 -14.61 25.89
C HIS A 172 3.15 -16.15 25.96
N PRO A 173 2.81 -16.81 27.08
CA PRO A 173 2.88 -18.28 27.23
C PRO A 173 2.05 -19.09 26.22
N ALA A 174 1.04 -18.47 25.60
CA ALA A 174 0.20 -19.13 24.59
C ALA A 174 0.92 -19.54 23.29
N ILE A 175 2.19 -19.14 23.07
CA ILE A 175 3.01 -19.70 21.97
C ILE A 175 3.76 -20.97 22.38
N GLY A 176 3.62 -21.42 23.63
CA GLY A 176 4.40 -22.54 24.18
C GLY A 176 5.89 -22.21 24.27
N ARG A 177 6.74 -23.21 24.02
CA ARG A 177 8.20 -23.05 23.97
C ARG A 177 8.76 -22.50 22.66
N ALA A 178 7.90 -22.03 21.75
CA ALA A 178 8.34 -21.44 20.49
C ALA A 178 9.22 -20.22 20.72
N ARG A 179 10.22 -20.03 19.84
CA ARG A 179 11.09 -18.86 19.87
C ARG A 179 10.49 -17.76 19.00
N ARG A 180 10.68 -16.50 19.39
CA ARG A 180 10.23 -15.33 18.63
C ARG A 180 11.41 -14.55 18.09
N MET A 181 11.31 -14.12 16.83
CA MET A 181 12.11 -13.06 16.25
C MET A 181 11.19 -11.89 15.91
N GLN A 182 11.42 -10.73 16.53
CA GLN A 182 10.66 -9.52 16.25
C GLN A 182 11.25 -8.81 15.04
N VAL A 183 10.38 -8.31 14.18
CA VAL A 183 10.80 -7.54 13.02
C VAL A 183 10.75 -6.05 13.36
N ALA A 184 11.89 -5.37 13.31
CA ALA A 184 11.98 -3.95 13.65
C ALA A 184 11.16 -3.05 12.70
N ARG A 185 11.06 -3.43 11.43
CA ARG A 185 10.28 -2.73 10.40
C ARG A 185 9.70 -3.73 9.40
N PRO A 186 8.43 -3.59 8.97
CA PRO A 186 7.80 -4.55 8.06
C PRO A 186 8.62 -4.86 6.81
N GLU A 187 9.30 -3.87 6.23
CA GLU A 187 10.08 -4.05 5.00
C GLU A 187 11.28 -5.00 5.19
N LEU A 188 11.73 -5.22 6.42
CA LEU A 188 12.84 -6.10 6.78
C LEU A 188 12.40 -7.53 7.07
N GLN A 189 11.11 -7.84 7.06
CA GLN A 189 10.57 -9.15 7.43
C GLN A 189 11.25 -10.29 6.65
N HIS A 190 11.41 -10.14 5.34
CA HIS A 190 12.10 -11.13 4.50
C HIS A 190 13.54 -11.43 4.95
N GLN A 191 14.27 -10.43 5.46
CA GLN A 191 15.64 -10.64 5.96
C GLN A 191 15.63 -11.46 7.25
N VAL A 192 14.72 -11.12 8.17
CA VAL A 192 14.53 -11.84 9.43
C VAL A 192 14.09 -13.29 9.17
N MET A 193 13.26 -13.53 8.14
CA MET A 193 12.88 -14.89 7.71
C MET A 193 14.11 -15.72 7.29
N ILE A 194 15.03 -15.13 6.51
CA ILE A 194 16.26 -15.82 6.08
C ILE A 194 17.21 -16.02 7.26
N GLU A 195 17.40 -15.00 8.09
CA GLU A 195 18.22 -15.04 9.30
C GLU A 195 17.77 -16.17 10.24
N ALA A 196 16.47 -16.37 10.40
CA ALA A 196 15.90 -17.43 11.21
C ALA A 196 16.40 -18.82 10.77
N VAL A 197 16.43 -19.08 9.47
CA VAL A 197 16.92 -20.36 8.94
C VAL A 197 18.42 -20.49 9.09
N GLU A 198 19.17 -19.43 8.81
CA GLU A 198 20.64 -19.43 8.87
C GLU A 198 21.17 -19.64 10.29
N ASN A 199 20.53 -19.05 11.29
CA ASN A 199 21.06 -18.98 12.65
C ASN A 199 20.38 -19.93 13.64
N HIS A 200 19.17 -20.43 13.36
CA HIS A 200 18.39 -21.17 14.36
C HIS A 200 17.97 -22.58 13.96
N MET A 201 18.28 -23.04 12.74
CA MET A 201 17.95 -24.39 12.23
C MET A 201 16.51 -24.85 12.60
N PRO A 202 15.48 -24.04 12.30
CA PRO A 202 14.11 -24.34 12.66
C PRO A 202 13.57 -25.54 11.87
N GLU A 203 12.66 -26.28 12.49
CA GLU A 203 11.82 -27.27 11.79
C GLU A 203 10.55 -26.62 11.26
N VAL A 204 10.08 -25.57 11.93
CA VAL A 204 8.90 -24.80 11.56
C VAL A 204 9.21 -23.32 11.66
N ILE A 205 8.83 -22.56 10.63
CA ILE A 205 8.73 -21.11 10.69
C ILE A 205 7.26 -20.68 10.61
N VAL A 206 6.84 -19.87 11.57
CA VAL A 206 5.49 -19.27 11.63
C VAL A 206 5.59 -17.81 11.24
N ILE A 207 4.76 -17.36 10.29
CA ILE A 207 4.78 -16.01 9.73
C ILE A 207 3.39 -15.41 9.84
N ASP A 208 3.26 -14.25 10.48
CA ASP A 208 1.96 -13.63 10.69
C ASP A 208 1.28 -13.27 9.37
N GLU A 209 1.94 -12.48 8.52
CA GLU A 209 1.36 -12.04 7.25
C GLU A 209 2.44 -11.92 6.16
N ILE A 210 2.20 -12.58 5.03
CA ILE A 210 3.02 -12.49 3.81
C ILE A 210 2.28 -11.59 2.82
N GLY A 211 2.89 -10.46 2.49
CA GLY A 211 2.33 -9.42 1.64
C GLY A 211 3.23 -8.96 0.49
N THR A 212 4.55 -9.15 0.58
CA THR A 212 5.50 -8.61 -0.40
C THR A 212 6.17 -9.68 -1.28
N GLU A 213 6.74 -9.26 -2.42
CA GLU A 213 7.46 -10.17 -3.33
C GLU A 213 8.69 -10.79 -2.67
N LEU A 214 9.40 -9.99 -1.88
CA LEU A 214 10.60 -10.43 -1.16
C LEU A 214 10.25 -11.47 -0.09
N GLU A 215 9.12 -11.30 0.63
CA GLU A 215 8.65 -12.31 1.59
C GLU A 215 8.21 -13.59 0.89
N ALA A 216 7.51 -13.51 -0.24
CA ALA A 216 7.12 -14.68 -1.02
C ALA A 216 8.34 -15.46 -1.54
N LEU A 217 9.37 -14.75 -2.03
CA LEU A 217 10.64 -15.33 -2.44
C LEU A 217 11.38 -15.98 -1.27
N ALA A 218 11.42 -15.31 -0.11
CA ALA A 218 12.03 -15.85 1.10
C ALA A 218 11.29 -17.12 1.57
N ALA A 219 9.96 -17.11 1.60
CA ALA A 219 9.15 -18.27 1.93
C ALA A 219 9.46 -19.45 1.00
N ARG A 220 9.51 -19.24 -0.32
CA ARG A 220 9.92 -20.29 -1.28
C ARG A 220 11.31 -20.85 -0.98
N THR A 221 12.28 -19.98 -0.76
CA THR A 221 13.67 -20.36 -0.44
C THR A 221 13.76 -21.20 0.84
N ILE A 222 12.93 -20.87 1.83
CA ILE A 222 12.86 -21.57 3.11
C ILE A 222 12.20 -22.95 2.94
N ALA A 223 11.10 -23.03 2.19
CA ALA A 223 10.42 -24.28 1.88
C ALA A 223 11.33 -25.25 1.11
N GLU A 224 12.12 -24.75 0.14
CA GLU A 224 13.10 -25.54 -0.61
C GLU A 224 14.19 -26.16 0.27
N ARG A 225 14.44 -25.60 1.45
CA ARG A 225 15.35 -26.15 2.48
C ARG A 225 14.68 -27.19 3.38
N GLY A 226 13.41 -27.51 3.14
CA GLY A 226 12.65 -28.53 3.88
C GLY A 226 12.10 -28.04 5.23
N VAL A 227 12.05 -26.72 5.47
CA VAL A 227 11.44 -26.15 6.68
C VAL A 227 9.94 -26.05 6.47
N GLN A 228 9.15 -26.53 7.44
CA GLN A 228 7.69 -26.39 7.41
C GLN A 228 7.31 -24.91 7.61
N LEU A 229 6.43 -24.39 6.75
CA LEU A 229 5.93 -23.03 6.86
C LEU A 229 4.48 -23.01 7.31
N ILE A 230 4.18 -22.19 8.32
CA ILE A 230 2.80 -21.85 8.71
C ILE A 230 2.67 -20.34 8.54
N GLY A 231 1.86 -19.90 7.57
CA GLY A 231 1.77 -18.48 7.23
C GLY A 231 0.35 -18.01 7.07
N THR A 232 0.11 -16.70 7.17
CA THR A 232 -1.07 -16.08 6.55
C THR A 232 -0.67 -15.16 5.40
N ALA A 233 -1.61 -14.87 4.51
CA ALA A 233 -1.39 -13.90 3.43
C ALA A 233 -2.62 -13.02 3.23
N HIS A 234 -2.40 -11.86 2.60
CA HIS A 234 -3.48 -10.98 2.18
C HIS A 234 -4.36 -11.65 1.12
N GLY A 235 -5.61 -11.92 1.46
CA GLY A 235 -6.59 -12.52 0.57
C GLY A 235 -7.69 -13.25 1.35
N ASN A 236 -8.89 -13.28 0.79
CA ASN A 236 -10.01 -13.98 1.41
C ASN A 236 -10.12 -15.42 0.91
N ARG A 237 -9.73 -15.64 -0.36
CA ARG A 237 -9.79 -16.93 -1.05
C ARG A 237 -8.53 -17.15 -1.87
N ILE A 238 -8.24 -18.41 -2.21
CA ILE A 238 -7.07 -18.79 -3.01
C ILE A 238 -7.07 -18.14 -4.40
N GLU A 239 -8.26 -17.88 -4.97
CA GLU A 239 -8.42 -17.13 -6.22
C GLU A 239 -7.84 -15.70 -6.16
N ASN A 240 -7.84 -15.07 -4.97
CA ASN A 240 -7.25 -13.74 -4.82
C ASN A 240 -5.73 -13.81 -5.01
N LEU A 241 -5.09 -14.88 -4.53
CA LEU A 241 -3.66 -15.12 -4.73
C LEU A 241 -3.36 -15.39 -6.21
N MET A 242 -4.22 -16.13 -6.92
CA MET A 242 -4.04 -16.40 -8.35
C MET A 242 -4.03 -15.13 -9.22
N LYS A 243 -4.81 -14.11 -8.82
CA LYS A 243 -4.91 -12.83 -9.53
C LYS A 243 -3.79 -11.85 -9.12
N ASN A 244 -3.13 -12.11 -7.98
CA ASN A 244 -2.08 -11.27 -7.46
C ASN A 244 -0.71 -11.78 -7.93
N PRO A 245 0.00 -11.07 -8.83
CA PRO A 245 1.28 -11.54 -9.38
C PRO A 245 2.36 -11.73 -8.31
N THR A 246 2.31 -10.96 -7.23
CA THR A 246 3.26 -11.01 -6.12
C THR A 246 3.04 -12.25 -5.26
N LEU A 247 1.79 -12.52 -4.86
CA LEU A 247 1.47 -13.62 -3.94
C LEU A 247 1.19 -14.94 -4.66
N ALA A 248 1.03 -14.93 -5.99
CA ALA A 248 0.87 -16.15 -6.78
C ALA A 248 2.04 -17.11 -6.61
N ASP A 249 3.24 -16.61 -6.31
CA ASP A 249 4.42 -17.43 -6.06
C ASP A 249 4.25 -18.38 -4.86
N LEU A 250 3.45 -18.01 -3.85
CA LEU A 250 3.14 -18.87 -2.70
C LEU A 250 2.37 -20.14 -3.10
N ILE A 251 1.58 -20.06 -4.17
CA ILE A 251 0.75 -21.16 -4.70
C ILE A 251 1.37 -21.80 -5.97
N GLY A 252 2.66 -21.56 -6.21
CA GLY A 252 3.43 -22.18 -7.29
C GLY A 252 3.69 -21.27 -8.50
N GLY A 253 3.27 -20.00 -8.43
CA GLY A 253 3.39 -19.00 -9.48
C GLY A 253 2.52 -19.33 -10.69
N ILE A 254 2.01 -18.32 -11.40
CA ILE A 254 1.19 -18.54 -12.61
C ILE A 254 1.88 -17.89 -13.81
N GLN A 255 1.99 -18.64 -14.91
CA GLN A 255 2.58 -18.16 -16.16
C GLN A 255 1.76 -18.57 -17.38
N ALA A 256 1.88 -17.79 -18.45
CA ALA A 256 1.34 -18.16 -19.75
C ALA A 256 2.36 -19.01 -20.52
N VAL A 257 1.97 -20.24 -20.89
CA VAL A 257 2.76 -21.17 -21.69
C VAL A 257 2.13 -21.30 -23.07
N THR A 258 2.96 -21.27 -24.12
CA THR A 258 2.52 -21.55 -25.49
C THR A 258 2.66 -23.05 -25.78
N LEU A 259 1.52 -23.72 -25.94
CA LEU A 259 1.44 -25.11 -26.37
C LEU A 259 1.74 -25.24 -27.86
N GLY A 260 2.39 -26.35 -28.24
CA GLY A 260 2.51 -26.74 -29.64
C GLY A 260 1.15 -27.08 -30.26
N ASP A 261 1.07 -27.02 -31.59
CA ASP A 261 -0.19 -27.18 -32.34
C ASP A 261 -0.90 -28.51 -32.08
N GLU A 262 -0.12 -29.60 -31.90
CA GLU A 262 -0.67 -30.92 -31.57
C GLU A 262 -1.24 -30.98 -30.14
N GLU A 263 -0.53 -30.42 -29.15
CA GLU A 263 -0.96 -30.44 -27.74
C GLU A 263 -2.16 -29.52 -27.50
N ALA A 264 -2.18 -28.34 -28.13
CA ALA A 264 -3.34 -27.43 -28.10
C ALA A 264 -4.60 -28.09 -28.69
N ARG A 265 -4.45 -28.81 -29.80
CA ARG A 265 -5.54 -29.56 -30.44
C ARG A 265 -6.01 -30.73 -29.57
N ARG A 266 -5.09 -31.43 -28.90
CA ARG A 266 -5.39 -32.53 -27.98
C ARG A 266 -6.17 -32.06 -26.75
N ARG A 267 -5.83 -30.90 -26.20
CA ARG A 267 -6.48 -30.31 -25.02
C ARG A 267 -7.74 -29.50 -25.35
N GLY A 268 -8.02 -29.25 -26.63
CA GLY A 268 -9.13 -28.39 -27.04
C GLY A 268 -9.00 -26.94 -26.56
N SER A 269 -7.78 -26.49 -26.30
CA SER A 269 -7.48 -25.18 -25.71
C SER A 269 -6.87 -24.24 -26.74
N GLN A 270 -6.77 -22.95 -26.38
CA GLN A 270 -5.97 -21.99 -27.15
C GLN A 270 -4.49 -22.39 -27.12
N LYS A 271 -3.70 -21.88 -28.08
CA LYS A 271 -2.25 -22.09 -28.10
C LYS A 271 -1.56 -21.51 -26.86
N THR A 272 -2.15 -20.52 -26.21
CA THR A 272 -1.63 -19.98 -24.95
C THR A 272 -2.56 -20.39 -23.80
N VAL A 273 -2.01 -21.03 -22.78
CA VAL A 273 -2.72 -21.46 -21.57
C VAL A 273 -1.99 -20.97 -20.33
N LEU A 274 -2.71 -20.81 -19.21
CA LEU A 274 -2.09 -20.52 -17.93
C LEU A 274 -1.74 -21.84 -17.23
N GLU A 275 -0.49 -21.96 -16.78
CA GLU A 275 0.01 -23.08 -15.99
C GLU A 275 0.81 -22.58 -14.79
N ARG A 276 0.97 -23.43 -13.78
CA ARG A 276 1.85 -23.13 -12.65
C ARG A 276 3.31 -23.13 -13.07
N LYS A 277 4.13 -22.27 -12.47
CA LYS A 277 5.58 -22.17 -12.73
C LYS A 277 6.36 -23.28 -12.03
N ALA A 278 5.98 -23.61 -10.81
CA ALA A 278 6.69 -24.49 -9.89
C ALA A 278 5.71 -25.16 -8.91
N PRO A 279 6.16 -26.15 -8.11
CA PRO A 279 5.40 -26.61 -6.95
C PRO A 279 5.03 -25.45 -6.02
N PRO A 280 3.86 -25.49 -5.35
CA PRO A 280 3.48 -24.48 -4.36
C PRO A 280 4.46 -24.43 -3.19
N THR A 281 4.63 -23.25 -2.61
CA THR A 281 5.40 -23.09 -1.35
C THR A 281 4.64 -23.70 -0.17
N PHE A 282 3.31 -23.63 -0.22
CA PHE A 282 2.41 -24.22 0.76
C PHE A 282 1.63 -25.38 0.14
N ASP A 283 1.68 -26.54 0.78
CA ASP A 283 1.00 -27.75 0.33
C ASP A 283 -0.50 -27.67 0.56
N ILE A 284 -0.89 -27.10 1.71
CA ILE A 284 -2.27 -26.98 2.18
C ILE A 284 -2.63 -25.49 2.26
N ALA A 285 -3.84 -25.13 1.84
CA ALA A 285 -4.40 -23.79 2.09
C ALA A 285 -5.74 -23.88 2.84
N ILE A 286 -5.95 -22.97 3.79
CA ILE A 286 -7.16 -22.89 4.62
C ILE A 286 -7.79 -21.52 4.41
N GLU A 287 -9.00 -21.48 3.85
CA GLU A 287 -9.80 -20.26 3.76
C GLU A 287 -10.73 -20.15 4.98
N MET A 288 -10.42 -19.22 5.87
CA MET A 288 -11.25 -18.86 7.00
C MET A 288 -12.33 -17.87 6.54
N LEU A 289 -13.48 -18.40 6.10
CA LEU A 289 -14.62 -17.60 5.67
C LEU A 289 -15.31 -16.91 6.86
N GLU A 290 -15.47 -17.68 7.94
CA GLU A 290 -16.07 -17.29 9.22
C GLU A 290 -15.29 -17.94 10.37
N GLN A 291 -15.53 -17.48 11.61
CA GLN A 291 -14.78 -17.99 12.78
C GLN A 291 -14.95 -19.51 12.99
N GLN A 292 -16.10 -20.06 12.62
CA GLN A 292 -16.47 -21.47 12.83
C GLN A 292 -16.66 -22.25 11.52
N ARG A 293 -16.34 -21.66 10.35
CA ARG A 293 -16.49 -22.32 9.04
C ARG A 293 -15.26 -22.07 8.17
N TRP A 294 -14.48 -23.13 7.95
CA TRP A 294 -13.22 -23.07 7.20
C TRP A 294 -13.30 -23.98 5.98
N VAL A 295 -12.67 -23.58 4.88
CA VAL A 295 -12.53 -24.39 3.67
C VAL A 295 -11.09 -24.83 3.53
N VAL A 296 -10.88 -26.12 3.36
CA VAL A 296 -9.55 -26.73 3.28
C VAL A 296 -9.28 -27.15 1.84
N HIS A 297 -8.14 -26.70 1.34
CA HIS A 297 -7.49 -27.17 0.13
C HIS A 297 -6.36 -28.11 0.54
N GLU A 298 -6.64 -29.40 0.66
CA GLU A 298 -5.64 -30.40 1.11
C GLU A 298 -4.44 -30.52 0.16
N SER A 299 -4.65 -30.23 -1.13
CA SER A 299 -3.58 -30.09 -2.11
C SER A 299 -3.78 -28.81 -2.92
N VAL A 300 -3.01 -27.78 -2.57
CA VAL A 300 -2.96 -26.51 -3.30
C VAL A 300 -2.63 -26.77 -4.77
N SER A 301 -1.67 -27.66 -5.06
CA SER A 301 -1.28 -27.98 -6.43
C SER A 301 -2.47 -28.44 -7.28
N THR A 302 -3.24 -29.41 -6.79
CA THR A 302 -4.41 -29.97 -7.47
C THR A 302 -5.51 -28.93 -7.62
N THR A 303 -5.78 -28.16 -6.55
CA THR A 303 -6.78 -27.09 -6.59
C THR A 303 -6.44 -26.06 -7.66
N ILE A 304 -5.21 -25.54 -7.68
CA ILE A 304 -4.82 -24.51 -8.65
C ILE A 304 -4.85 -25.06 -10.07
N ASP A 305 -4.38 -26.28 -10.31
CA ASP A 305 -4.40 -26.89 -11.64
C ASP A 305 -5.84 -27.10 -12.15
N HIS A 306 -6.79 -27.43 -11.27
CA HIS A 306 -8.21 -27.48 -11.60
C HIS A 306 -8.78 -26.10 -11.92
N LEU A 307 -8.50 -25.09 -11.09
CA LEU A 307 -8.99 -23.73 -11.29
C LEU A 307 -8.46 -23.10 -12.58
N LEU A 308 -7.18 -23.29 -12.91
CA LEU A 308 -6.57 -22.83 -14.16
C LEU A 308 -7.20 -23.48 -15.41
N ARG A 309 -7.72 -24.70 -15.28
CA ARG A 309 -8.46 -25.41 -16.33
C ARG A 309 -9.95 -25.06 -16.37
N GLY A 310 -10.41 -24.15 -15.51
CA GLY A 310 -11.82 -23.78 -15.39
C GLY A 310 -12.71 -24.87 -14.75
N LEU A 311 -12.10 -25.86 -14.08
CA LEU A 311 -12.81 -26.89 -13.34
C LEU A 311 -13.16 -26.40 -11.93
N GLN A 312 -14.27 -26.89 -11.39
CA GLN A 312 -14.66 -26.63 -10.00
C GLN A 312 -14.13 -27.75 -9.10
N PRO A 313 -13.11 -27.50 -8.27
CA PRO A 313 -12.64 -28.51 -7.32
C PRO A 313 -13.73 -28.82 -6.28
N THR A 314 -13.71 -30.04 -5.76
CA THR A 314 -14.49 -30.40 -4.57
C THR A 314 -13.63 -30.07 -3.36
N LEU A 315 -14.14 -29.25 -2.45
CA LEU A 315 -13.39 -28.77 -1.30
C LEU A 315 -13.98 -29.32 -0.02
N GLN A 316 -13.10 -29.56 0.94
CA GLN A 316 -13.48 -29.98 2.27
C GLN A 316 -13.86 -28.73 3.08
N VAL A 317 -15.08 -28.70 3.60
CA VAL A 317 -15.56 -27.65 4.48
C VAL A 317 -15.66 -28.23 5.88
N ARG A 318 -15.06 -27.52 6.83
CA ARG A 318 -15.04 -27.90 8.23
C ARG A 318 -15.83 -26.88 9.02
N THR A 319 -16.75 -27.33 9.85
CA THR A 319 -17.53 -26.49 10.77
C THR A 319 -17.43 -26.98 12.20
N LEU A 320 -17.38 -26.05 13.15
CA LEU A 320 -17.50 -26.38 14.57
C LEU A 320 -18.98 -26.36 14.95
N ASN A 321 -19.49 -27.41 15.61
CA ASN A 321 -20.83 -27.38 16.19
C ASN A 321 -20.82 -26.71 17.59
N ASP A 322 -22.01 -26.47 18.15
CA ASP A 322 -22.17 -25.86 19.48
C ASP A 322 -21.58 -26.72 20.62
N GLU A 323 -21.39 -28.02 20.37
CA GLU A 323 -20.77 -28.98 21.30
C GLU A 323 -19.23 -29.00 21.19
N GLY A 324 -18.65 -28.28 20.22
CA GLY A 324 -17.22 -28.19 19.97
C GLY A 324 -16.63 -29.31 19.11
N GLU A 325 -17.47 -30.15 18.51
CA GLU A 325 -17.08 -31.20 17.56
C GLU A 325 -16.95 -30.63 16.14
N VAL A 326 -16.03 -31.21 15.37
CA VAL A 326 -15.73 -30.80 14.00
C VAL A 326 -16.54 -31.65 13.02
N ASN A 327 -17.43 -31.00 12.28
CA ASN A 327 -18.14 -31.60 11.17
C ASN A 327 -17.38 -31.33 9.88
N ILE A 328 -17.13 -32.40 9.11
CA ILE A 328 -16.42 -32.34 7.84
C ILE A 328 -17.37 -32.78 6.73
N PHE A 329 -17.53 -31.95 5.71
CA PHE A 329 -18.32 -32.28 4.53
C PHE A 329 -17.66 -31.75 3.26
N GLU A 330 -18.01 -32.36 2.12
CA GLU A 330 -17.53 -31.94 0.82
C GLU A 330 -18.52 -30.97 0.17
N GLU A 331 -18.02 -29.84 -0.33
CA GLU A 331 -18.79 -28.84 -1.06
C GLU A 331 -18.12 -28.57 -2.41
N ARG A 332 -18.90 -28.47 -3.49
CA ARG A 332 -18.36 -28.06 -4.78
C ARG A 332 -17.99 -26.59 -4.74
N TYR A 333 -16.79 -26.26 -5.19
CA TYR A 333 -16.35 -24.89 -5.26
C TYR A 333 -17.25 -24.08 -6.18
N THR A 334 -17.93 -23.08 -5.61
CA THR A 334 -18.68 -22.08 -6.37
C THR A 334 -17.85 -20.80 -6.44
N PRO A 335 -17.37 -20.41 -7.64
CA PRO A 335 -16.69 -19.13 -7.81
C PRO A 335 -17.64 -18.01 -7.41
N THR A 336 -17.14 -17.01 -6.70
CA THR A 336 -17.87 -15.74 -6.54
C THR A 336 -17.92 -15.07 -7.90
N THR A 337 -19.04 -15.19 -8.61
CA THR A 337 -19.39 -14.22 -9.66
C THR A 337 -19.48 -12.83 -9.01
N PRO A 338 -19.01 -11.76 -9.67
CA PRO A 338 -19.39 -10.42 -9.26
C PRO A 338 -20.91 -10.36 -9.32
N VAL A 339 -21.56 -10.13 -8.18
CA VAL A 339 -22.98 -9.83 -8.15
C VAL A 339 -23.13 -8.50 -8.87
N SER A 340 -23.55 -8.53 -10.13
CA SER A 340 -24.18 -7.39 -10.78
C SER A 340 -25.40 -7.03 -9.94
N MET A 341 -25.33 -5.88 -9.25
CA MET A 341 -26.49 -5.27 -8.61
C MET A 341 -27.52 -4.91 -9.69
N GLU A 342 -28.41 -5.84 -10.00
CA GLU A 342 -29.72 -5.51 -10.56
C GLU A 342 -30.79 -6.06 -9.62
N GLY A 343 -31.16 -5.22 -8.66
CA GLY A 343 -32.35 -5.41 -7.86
C GLY A 343 -33.60 -5.14 -8.71
N ARG A 344 -34.40 -6.20 -8.88
CA ARG A 344 -35.87 -6.22 -8.97
C ARG A 344 -36.53 -5.40 -10.10
N SER A 345 -37.10 -6.10 -11.08
CA SER A 345 -38.55 -6.38 -11.13
C SER A 345 -38.92 -7.01 -12.48
N ALA A 346 -39.57 -8.17 -12.42
CA ALA A 346 -40.19 -8.82 -13.56
C ALA A 346 -41.31 -7.95 -14.16
N LEU A 347 -41.26 -7.70 -15.47
CA LEU A 347 -42.41 -7.33 -16.30
C LEU A 347 -42.21 -7.91 -17.72
N LYS A 348 -43.29 -8.49 -18.25
CA LYS A 348 -43.42 -9.32 -19.46
C LYS A 348 -42.96 -8.65 -20.76
N PRO A 349 -42.60 -9.44 -21.80
CA PRO A 349 -42.12 -8.92 -23.08
C PRO A 349 -43.25 -8.31 -23.91
N ARG A 350 -42.98 -7.15 -24.54
CA ARG A 350 -43.84 -6.54 -25.56
C ARG A 350 -43.14 -6.63 -26.92
N GLU A 351 -43.93 -7.03 -27.91
CA GLU A 351 -43.60 -7.24 -29.33
C GLU A 351 -43.11 -5.98 -30.08
N PRO A 352 -42.49 -6.14 -31.26
CA PRO A 352 -41.66 -5.11 -31.90
C PRO A 352 -42.50 -4.07 -32.63
N VAL A 353 -42.15 -2.80 -32.46
CA VAL A 353 -42.74 -1.70 -33.23
C VAL A 353 -41.76 -1.25 -34.32
N ALA A 354 -42.34 -1.08 -35.50
CA ALA A 354 -41.72 -0.87 -36.80
C ALA A 354 -40.81 0.36 -36.91
N ALA A 355 -39.88 0.24 -37.86
CA ALA A 355 -38.96 1.26 -38.33
C ALA A 355 -39.66 2.53 -38.85
N ILE A 356 -39.00 3.68 -38.63
CA ILE A 356 -39.22 4.90 -39.43
C ILE A 356 -37.87 5.27 -40.10
N PRO A 357 -37.87 5.65 -41.38
CA PRO A 357 -36.71 5.59 -42.26
C PRO A 357 -36.00 6.94 -42.43
N GLY A 358 -34.71 6.88 -42.75
CA GLY A 358 -34.09 7.89 -43.61
C GLY A 358 -33.00 8.74 -42.98
N LEU A 359 -31.78 8.17 -42.90
CA LEU A 359 -30.55 8.90 -43.23
C LEU A 359 -29.52 7.88 -43.77
N ARG A 360 -29.51 7.76 -45.11
CA ARG A 360 -28.40 7.21 -45.92
C ARG A 360 -27.12 7.97 -45.57
N GLY A 361 -25.90 7.46 -45.62
CA GLY A 361 -25.21 6.25 -46.11
C GLY A 361 -23.74 6.48 -45.70
N LEU A 362 -22.71 5.67 -45.89
CA LEU A 362 -22.38 4.57 -46.78
C LEU A 362 -21.24 3.81 -46.07
N ARG A 363 -21.21 2.48 -46.23
CA ARG A 363 -20.03 1.58 -46.11
C ARG A 363 -19.52 1.30 -44.69
N GLY A 364 -20.18 0.35 -44.02
CA GLY A 364 -19.56 -0.94 -43.72
C GLY A 364 -19.05 -1.72 -44.94
N SER A 365 -17.75 -1.99 -44.96
CA SER A 365 -17.14 -3.20 -45.50
C SER A 365 -15.67 -3.18 -45.07
N GLY A 366 -15.32 -4.00 -44.08
CA GLY A 366 -13.92 -4.27 -43.77
C GLY A 366 -13.21 -4.83 -45.00
N LYS A 367 -12.23 -4.07 -45.50
CA LYS A 367 -11.13 -4.48 -46.40
C LYS A 367 -10.19 -3.28 -46.57
N MET A 368 -8.94 -3.41 -46.12
CA MET A 368 -7.88 -2.45 -46.40
C MET A 368 -7.34 -2.69 -47.83
N MET A 369 -7.09 -1.61 -48.58
CA MET A 369 -6.34 -1.67 -49.85
C MET A 369 -4.94 -1.08 -49.63
N ALA A 370 -3.93 -1.77 -50.15
CA ALA A 370 -2.54 -1.31 -50.16
C ALA A 370 -2.32 -0.22 -51.22
N VAL A 371 -1.44 0.74 -50.91
CA VAL A 371 -0.89 1.69 -51.89
C VAL A 371 0.60 1.35 -52.09
N PRO A 372 1.09 1.27 -53.34
CA PRO A 372 2.39 0.67 -53.68
C PRO A 372 3.57 1.63 -53.46
N PRO A 373 4.81 1.11 -53.37
CA PRO A 373 6.02 1.91 -53.24
C PRO A 373 6.48 2.38 -54.62
N THR A 374 6.99 3.60 -54.72
CA THR A 374 7.77 4.03 -55.89
C THR A 374 9.14 4.56 -55.47
N PRO A 375 10.23 4.18 -56.17
CA PRO A 375 11.58 4.18 -55.62
C PRO A 375 12.49 5.31 -56.17
N LEU A 376 13.49 5.62 -55.34
CA LEU A 376 14.86 6.10 -55.60
C LEU A 376 15.24 6.84 -56.90
N GLY A 377 15.97 7.94 -56.68
CA GLY A 377 17.13 8.36 -57.48
C GLY A 377 17.90 9.49 -56.78
N LYS A 378 18.86 9.14 -55.89
CA LYS A 378 20.34 9.23 -56.06
C LYS A 378 20.88 10.68 -56.14
N ALA A 379 21.96 11.11 -55.51
CA ALA A 379 22.86 10.63 -54.44
C ALA A 379 23.86 11.79 -54.21
N ARG A 380 24.27 12.09 -52.97
CA ARG A 380 25.67 12.36 -52.55
C ARG A 380 25.78 12.83 -51.10
N GLU A 381 26.97 12.56 -50.58
CA GLU A 381 27.50 12.67 -49.22
C GLU A 381 27.43 14.07 -48.59
N ASP A 382 27.51 14.03 -47.25
CA ASP A 382 28.03 15.04 -46.32
C ASP A 382 27.58 16.49 -46.49
N THR A 383 26.59 16.91 -45.70
CA THR A 383 26.65 18.21 -45.00
C THR A 383 25.88 18.15 -43.69
N VAL A 384 26.65 18.45 -42.63
CA VAL A 384 26.19 18.82 -41.30
C VAL A 384 25.13 19.93 -41.43
N SER A 385 23.99 19.74 -40.77
CA SER A 385 22.85 20.65 -40.85
C SER A 385 23.23 22.05 -40.36
N GLU A 386 23.15 23.03 -41.26
CA GLU A 386 23.41 24.47 -41.06
C GLU A 386 22.65 25.11 -39.86
N SER A 387 21.71 24.38 -39.24
CA SER A 387 21.05 24.79 -37.99
C SER A 387 22.01 24.76 -36.78
N GLN A 388 22.98 23.84 -36.74
CA GLN A 388 23.98 23.79 -35.67
C GLN A 388 25.04 24.90 -35.82
N TYR A 389 25.43 25.22 -37.06
CA TYR A 389 26.38 26.30 -37.34
C TYR A 389 25.79 27.69 -37.04
N PHE A 390 24.48 27.87 -37.24
CA PHE A 390 23.79 29.13 -36.88
C PHE A 390 23.61 29.28 -35.36
N GLU A 391 23.41 28.18 -34.62
CA GLU A 391 23.40 28.19 -33.15
C GLU A 391 24.80 28.44 -32.55
N GLU A 392 25.85 27.86 -33.13
CA GLU A 392 27.25 28.12 -32.70
C GLU A 392 27.70 29.56 -32.98
N LEU A 393 27.31 30.15 -34.13
CA LEU A 393 27.59 31.56 -34.43
C LEU A 393 26.86 32.53 -33.49
N LEU A 394 25.66 32.15 -33.01
CA LEU A 394 24.93 32.90 -31.99
C LEU A 394 25.62 32.82 -30.63
N GLU A 395 26.10 31.65 -30.21
CA GLU A 395 26.84 31.51 -28.94
C GLU A 395 28.19 32.24 -28.97
N GLN A 396 28.91 32.21 -30.10
CA GLN A 396 30.19 32.93 -30.23
C GLN A 396 30.00 34.46 -30.20
N SER A 397 28.87 34.99 -30.68
CA SER A 397 28.60 36.43 -30.60
C SER A 397 28.21 36.92 -29.19
N PHE A 398 27.87 36.01 -28.27
CA PHE A 398 27.62 36.30 -26.85
C PHE A 398 28.87 36.12 -25.95
N SER A 399 29.98 35.61 -26.49
CA SER A 399 31.24 35.42 -25.75
C SER A 399 32.11 36.69 -25.65
N GLY A 400 31.68 37.81 -26.24
CA GLY A 400 32.50 39.02 -26.43
C GLY A 400 32.27 40.20 -25.48
N VAL A 401 31.52 40.06 -24.38
CA VAL A 401 31.44 41.12 -23.35
C VAL A 401 31.54 40.46 -21.97
N THR A 402 32.71 40.67 -21.37
CA THR A 402 33.15 40.38 -19.99
C THR A 402 32.13 39.75 -19.02
N PRO A 403 32.47 38.60 -18.40
CA PRO A 403 31.65 37.99 -17.37
C PRO A 403 31.68 38.86 -16.11
N LEU A 404 30.53 39.39 -15.71
CA LEU A 404 30.32 39.67 -14.30
C LEU A 404 30.07 38.31 -13.62
N HIS A 405 31.15 37.80 -13.01
CA HIS A 405 31.16 37.26 -11.63
C HIS A 405 29.83 37.51 -10.89
N THR A 406 29.22 36.58 -10.16
CA THR A 406 29.76 35.54 -9.26
C THR A 406 28.54 34.69 -8.82
N ASP A 407 28.63 33.38 -8.65
CA ASP A 407 29.00 32.72 -7.38
C ASP A 407 29.23 33.66 -6.19
N GLU A 408 28.25 34.50 -5.91
CA GLU A 408 28.14 35.23 -4.66
C GLU A 408 26.83 34.83 -4.00
N GLU A 409 26.97 34.45 -2.73
CA GLU A 409 25.91 34.33 -1.75
C GLU A 409 24.81 35.36 -2.05
N PHE A 410 23.63 34.87 -2.47
CA PHE A 410 22.46 35.73 -2.54
C PHE A 410 22.32 36.40 -1.17
N PRO A 411 22.15 37.74 -1.09
CA PRO A 411 21.97 38.40 0.18
C PRO A 411 20.77 37.73 0.83
N PHE A 412 21.07 37.04 1.94
CA PHE A 412 20.16 36.30 2.78
C PHE A 412 18.80 36.99 2.74
N ILE A 413 17.77 36.31 2.20
CA ILE A 413 16.41 36.58 2.62
C ILE A 413 16.52 36.58 4.14
N LYS A 414 16.29 37.75 4.77
CA LYS A 414 16.34 37.93 6.23
C LYS A 414 15.83 36.64 6.84
N THR A 415 16.66 35.96 7.63
CA THR A 415 16.28 34.78 8.41
C THR A 415 14.84 34.96 8.83
N ILE A 416 13.95 34.24 8.16
CA ILE A 416 12.53 34.25 8.43
C ILE A 416 12.47 33.71 9.84
N GLY A 417 12.30 34.59 10.82
CA GLY A 417 12.18 34.18 12.22
C GLY A 417 11.06 33.16 12.31
N GLU A 418 11.23 32.15 13.17
CA GLU A 418 10.25 31.09 13.38
C GLU A 418 8.85 31.71 13.54
N GLY A 419 8.04 31.66 12.48
CA GLY A 419 6.69 32.22 12.42
C GLY A 419 6.38 33.28 11.35
N SER A 420 7.34 33.80 10.56
CA SER A 420 7.01 34.75 9.47
C SER A 420 6.64 34.06 8.14
N SER A 421 5.53 34.46 7.53
CA SER A 421 5.06 33.96 6.22
C SER A 421 5.67 34.74 5.06
N LEU A 422 6.02 34.06 3.95
CA LEU A 422 6.59 34.67 2.74
C LEU A 422 5.50 35.27 1.85
N ASN A 423 5.57 36.57 1.51
CA ASN A 423 4.61 37.24 0.63
C ASN A 423 5.05 37.17 -0.85
N ILE A 424 4.23 36.55 -1.69
CA ILE A 424 4.53 36.34 -3.11
C ILE A 424 3.55 37.11 -3.99
N TYR A 425 4.08 37.85 -4.97
CA TYR A 425 3.29 38.47 -6.03
C TYR A 425 3.29 37.58 -7.30
N PRO A 426 2.15 36.95 -7.65
CA PRO A 426 2.08 36.08 -8.83
C PRO A 426 1.89 36.88 -10.12
N TYR A 427 2.70 36.59 -11.14
CA TYR A 427 2.64 37.27 -12.43
C TYR A 427 2.60 36.30 -13.61
N GLY A 428 1.48 36.29 -14.35
CA GLY A 428 1.28 35.38 -15.48
C GLY A 428 1.06 33.91 -15.09
N VAL A 429 1.05 33.58 -13.80
CA VAL A 429 0.67 32.27 -13.26
C VAL A 429 -0.74 32.38 -12.66
N PRO A 430 -1.68 31.47 -13.00
CA PRO A 430 -3.03 31.51 -12.43
C PRO A 430 -3.01 31.38 -10.90
N ARG A 431 -3.60 32.37 -10.22
CA ARG A 431 -3.61 32.45 -8.75
C ARG A 431 -4.12 31.18 -8.07
N HIS A 432 -5.21 30.60 -8.59
CA HIS A 432 -5.81 29.37 -8.06
C HIS A 432 -4.86 28.16 -8.06
N GLN A 433 -3.95 28.05 -9.04
CA GLN A 433 -2.97 26.95 -9.09
C GLN A 433 -1.91 27.10 -8.00
N ILE A 434 -1.53 28.34 -7.69
CA ILE A 434 -0.58 28.62 -6.62
C ILE A 434 -1.24 28.40 -5.26
N GLU A 435 -2.49 28.86 -5.08
CA GLU A 435 -3.27 28.63 -3.86
C GLU A 435 -3.47 27.14 -3.60
N GLN A 436 -3.78 26.35 -4.64
CA GLN A 436 -3.88 24.90 -4.53
C GLN A 436 -2.58 24.28 -4.02
N VAL A 437 -1.44 24.64 -4.61
CA VAL A 437 -0.13 24.10 -4.18
C VAL A 437 0.19 24.50 -2.74
N ILE A 438 -0.07 25.75 -2.35
CA ILE A 438 0.17 26.24 -0.99
C ILE A 438 -0.69 25.47 0.03
N GLN A 439 -1.98 25.25 -0.28
CA GLN A 439 -2.89 24.51 0.58
C GLN A 439 -2.50 23.03 0.68
N THR A 440 -2.26 22.38 -0.46
CA THR A 440 -1.91 20.95 -0.51
C THR A 440 -0.61 20.65 0.23
N LEU A 441 0.39 21.53 0.11
CA LEU A 441 1.71 21.35 0.75
C LEU A 441 1.82 22.05 2.11
N SER A 442 0.75 22.71 2.58
CA SER A 442 0.71 23.48 3.83
C SER A 442 1.89 24.44 4.00
N LEU A 443 2.26 25.15 2.93
CA LEU A 443 3.42 26.05 2.93
C LEU A 443 3.09 27.40 3.60
N PRO A 444 4.03 28.00 4.36
CA PRO A 444 3.83 29.30 5.01
C PRO A 444 3.98 30.47 4.02
N VAL A 445 3.13 30.51 3.00
CA VAL A 445 3.18 31.48 1.89
C VAL A 445 1.86 32.25 1.78
N ILE A 446 1.93 33.58 1.64
CA ILE A 446 0.77 34.47 1.43
C ILE A 446 0.85 35.09 0.04
N LEU A 447 -0.25 35.05 -0.72
CA LEU A 447 -0.32 35.68 -2.05
C LEU A 447 -0.82 37.12 -1.96
N THR A 448 0.05 38.08 -2.23
CA THR A 448 -0.30 39.50 -2.28
C THR A 448 -0.80 39.92 -3.67
N LYS A 449 -1.62 40.97 -3.71
CA LYS A 449 -2.10 41.63 -4.94
C LYS A 449 -1.28 42.86 -5.30
N ASP A 450 -0.41 43.30 -4.40
CA ASP A 450 0.42 44.49 -4.56
C ASP A 450 1.90 44.13 -4.49
N ILE A 451 2.65 44.52 -5.52
CA ILE A 451 4.10 44.29 -5.60
C ILE A 451 4.87 45.09 -4.54
N ASP A 452 4.29 46.16 -3.97
CA ASP A 452 4.91 46.92 -2.87
C ASP A 452 4.99 46.13 -1.55
N SER A 453 4.13 45.13 -1.39
CA SER A 453 4.05 44.29 -0.19
C SER A 453 4.62 42.88 -0.42
N ALA A 454 5.31 42.67 -1.54
CA ALA A 454 5.82 41.37 -1.94
C ALA A 454 7.29 41.22 -1.56
N ASP A 455 7.63 40.08 -0.96
CA ASP A 455 9.01 39.68 -0.70
C ASP A 455 9.66 39.11 -1.98
N VAL A 456 8.86 38.53 -2.89
CA VAL A 456 9.31 38.00 -4.18
C VAL A 456 8.20 38.01 -5.24
N VAL A 457 8.57 38.22 -6.50
CA VAL A 457 7.68 38.07 -7.66
C VAL A 457 7.86 36.68 -8.26
N LEU A 458 6.78 35.88 -8.34
CA LEU A 458 6.79 34.57 -9.01
C LEU A 458 6.12 34.68 -10.39
N ALA A 459 6.87 34.37 -11.45
CA ALA A 459 6.42 34.68 -12.80
C ALA A 459 6.78 33.65 -13.87
N LEU A 460 5.98 33.55 -14.93
CA LEU A 460 6.32 32.70 -16.09
C LEU A 460 7.41 33.32 -16.97
N ARG A 461 8.40 32.50 -17.36
CA ARG A 461 9.51 32.91 -18.24
C ARG A 461 9.01 33.45 -19.59
N SER A 462 7.94 32.88 -20.14
CA SER A 462 7.31 33.34 -21.38
C SER A 462 6.75 34.77 -21.28
N HIS A 463 6.22 35.15 -20.12
CA HIS A 463 5.59 36.46 -19.91
C HIS A 463 6.58 37.55 -19.50
N ILE A 464 7.75 37.20 -18.95
CA ILE A 464 8.78 38.18 -18.56
C ILE A 464 9.56 38.71 -19.77
N ARG A 465 9.79 37.86 -20.79
CA ARG A 465 10.63 38.20 -21.95
C ARG A 465 10.16 39.48 -22.66
N ASN A 466 8.84 39.73 -22.68
CA ASN A 466 8.23 40.82 -23.43
C ASN A 466 7.74 42.00 -22.56
N GLN A 467 7.94 41.98 -21.23
CA GLN A 467 7.36 42.99 -20.33
C GLN A 467 8.43 43.83 -19.62
N SER A 468 8.74 45.00 -20.18
CA SER A 468 9.72 45.95 -19.63
C SER A 468 9.25 46.64 -18.34
N LYS A 469 7.94 46.92 -18.21
CA LYS A 469 7.36 47.61 -17.06
C LYS A 469 7.52 46.85 -15.74
N LEU A 470 7.25 45.54 -15.74
CA LEU A 470 7.39 44.70 -14.53
C LEU A 470 8.85 44.62 -14.07
N ARG A 471 9.79 44.43 -15.02
CA ARG A 471 11.22 44.42 -14.72
C ARG A 471 11.69 45.74 -14.15
N HIS A 472 11.21 46.85 -14.69
CA HIS A 472 11.53 48.18 -14.17
C HIS A 472 10.94 48.39 -12.76
N MET A 473 9.67 48.03 -12.54
CA MET A 473 9.03 48.15 -11.22
C MET A 473 9.73 47.30 -10.15
N ALA A 474 10.03 46.04 -10.45
CA ALA A 474 10.75 45.15 -9.54
C ALA A 474 12.18 45.66 -9.25
N LYS A 475 12.88 46.19 -10.27
CA LYS A 475 14.22 46.77 -10.10
C LYS A 475 14.21 48.07 -9.29
N THR A 476 13.24 48.95 -9.51
CA THR A 476 13.08 50.19 -8.76
C THR A 476 12.72 49.93 -7.30
N ARG A 477 11.97 48.86 -7.02
CA ARG A 477 11.50 48.48 -5.68
C ARG A 477 12.35 47.42 -5.00
N GLN A 478 13.45 46.99 -5.64
CA GLN A 478 14.38 45.95 -5.15
C GLN A 478 13.71 44.60 -4.80
N VAL A 479 12.60 44.26 -5.46
CA VAL A 479 11.93 42.97 -5.26
C VAL A 479 12.50 41.93 -6.25
N PRO A 480 13.00 40.77 -5.79
CA PRO A 480 13.55 39.75 -6.66
C PRO A 480 12.45 39.12 -7.54
N ILE A 481 12.79 38.79 -8.79
CA ILE A 481 11.91 38.07 -9.72
C ILE A 481 12.38 36.62 -9.85
N HIS A 482 11.54 35.68 -9.44
CA HIS A 482 11.74 34.25 -9.66
C HIS A 482 10.92 33.75 -10.85
N THR A 483 11.58 33.10 -11.81
CA THR A 483 10.93 32.67 -13.06
C THR A 483 10.73 31.16 -13.13
N ILE A 484 9.52 30.71 -13.49
CA ILE A 484 9.20 29.31 -13.77
C ILE A 484 8.96 29.07 -15.27
N LYS A 485 9.21 27.85 -15.76
CA LYS A 485 9.12 27.50 -17.19
C LYS A 485 7.67 27.35 -17.66
N SER A 486 6.81 26.77 -16.82
CA SER A 486 5.37 26.59 -17.04
C SER A 486 4.58 26.73 -15.73
N GLY A 487 3.29 27.08 -15.82
CA GLY A 487 2.42 27.30 -14.65
C GLY A 487 1.84 26.01 -14.07
N THR A 488 2.52 24.87 -14.21
CA THR A 488 2.00 23.59 -13.73
C THR A 488 2.21 23.45 -12.22
N PRO A 489 1.31 22.78 -11.47
CA PRO A 489 1.41 22.64 -10.01
C PRO A 489 2.78 22.12 -9.51
N PRO A 490 3.43 21.12 -10.15
CA PRO A 490 4.75 20.65 -9.72
C PRO A 490 5.87 21.70 -9.88
N GLN A 491 5.81 22.53 -10.94
CA GLN A 491 6.81 23.60 -11.13
C GLN A 491 6.60 24.75 -10.17
N ILE A 492 5.33 25.05 -9.84
CA ILE A 492 5.00 26.00 -8.79
C ILE A 492 5.49 25.48 -7.44
N ALA A 493 5.25 24.21 -7.11
CA ALA A 493 5.70 23.57 -5.87
C ALA A 493 7.23 23.63 -5.72
N ARG A 494 7.96 23.28 -6.78
CA ARG A 494 9.43 23.37 -6.81
C ARG A 494 9.93 24.80 -6.56
N ALA A 495 9.33 25.79 -7.25
CA ALA A 495 9.71 27.18 -7.07
C ALA A 495 9.43 27.67 -5.65
N LEU A 496 8.30 27.30 -5.06
CA LEU A 496 7.94 27.69 -3.69
C LEU A 496 8.85 27.03 -2.63
N ARG A 497 9.16 25.72 -2.77
CA ARG A 497 10.09 25.03 -1.85
C ARG A 497 11.49 25.63 -1.88
N ARG A 498 11.98 25.97 -3.07
CA ARG A 498 13.27 26.63 -3.25
C ARG A 498 13.31 28.03 -2.62
N LEU A 499 12.21 28.79 -2.74
CA LEU A 499 12.08 30.11 -2.11
C LEU A 499 12.02 30.06 -0.58
N LEU A 500 11.60 28.91 -0.02
CA LEU A 500 11.52 28.67 1.43
C LEU A 500 12.77 27.99 2.01
N ASN A 501 13.85 27.82 1.23
CA ASN A 501 15.08 27.13 1.63
C ASN A 501 14.85 25.70 2.18
N MET A 502 13.86 24.98 1.65
CA MET A 502 13.52 23.61 2.08
C MET A 502 14.27 22.51 1.31
N GLU A 503 15.41 22.80 0.67
CA GLU A 503 16.14 21.83 -0.15
C GLU A 503 17.21 21.06 0.65
N ASP A 504 17.06 19.74 0.72
CA ASP A 504 18.15 18.78 0.92
C ASP A 504 18.51 18.21 -0.47
N PRO A 505 19.77 18.32 -0.95
CA PRO A 505 20.19 17.86 -2.29
C PRO A 505 20.06 16.35 -2.52
N SER A 506 19.78 15.55 -1.48
CA SER A 506 19.82 14.10 -1.51
C SER A 506 18.46 13.39 -1.68
N THR A 507 17.34 14.12 -1.71
CA THR A 507 16.01 13.52 -1.93
C THR A 507 15.64 13.52 -3.43
N PRO A 508 15.38 12.37 -4.06
CA PRO A 508 14.81 12.33 -5.41
C PRO A 508 13.50 13.12 -5.46
N GLU A 509 13.30 13.90 -6.52
CA GLU A 509 12.11 14.75 -6.74
C GLU A 509 10.82 13.90 -6.75
N ILE A 510 10.22 13.66 -5.59
CA ILE A 510 8.89 13.04 -5.49
C ILE A 510 7.91 14.05 -6.10
N ALA A 511 7.34 13.70 -7.26
CA ALA A 511 6.14 14.36 -7.73
C ALA A 511 5.06 14.09 -6.67
N ASP A 512 4.76 15.10 -5.83
CA ASP A 512 3.74 14.96 -4.80
C ASP A 512 2.41 14.60 -5.46
N LEU A 513 2.05 13.32 -5.35
CA LEU A 513 0.87 12.70 -5.96
C LEU A 513 -0.42 13.45 -5.58
N SER A 514 -0.41 14.10 -4.41
CA SER A 514 -1.47 14.96 -3.90
C SER A 514 -1.79 16.19 -4.77
N LEU A 515 -0.87 16.59 -5.66
CA LEU A 515 -1.08 17.68 -6.61
C LEU A 515 -1.91 17.26 -7.85
N PHE A 516 -2.02 15.96 -8.12
CA PHE A 516 -2.78 15.41 -9.25
C PHE A 516 -4.20 14.98 -8.86
N THR A 517 -4.47 14.77 -7.57
CA THR A 517 -5.79 14.36 -7.05
C THR A 517 -6.70 15.57 -6.78
N LYS A 518 -7.90 15.61 -7.38
CA LYS A 518 -8.89 16.70 -7.12
C LYS A 518 -9.88 16.35 -6.00
N SER A 519 -10.01 15.08 -5.66
CA SER A 519 -10.81 14.55 -4.57
C SER A 519 -10.08 13.31 -4.07
N GLY A 520 -9.86 13.16 -2.75
CA GLY A 520 -9.08 12.08 -2.15
C GLY A 520 -9.73 10.69 -2.24
N SER A 521 -10.17 10.26 -3.43
CA SER A 521 -10.61 8.90 -3.65
C SER A 521 -9.38 7.98 -3.64
N SER A 522 -9.47 6.92 -2.83
CA SER A 522 -8.37 5.96 -2.66
C SER A 522 -7.92 5.33 -3.98
N ASP A 523 -8.84 5.16 -4.94
CA ASP A 523 -8.58 4.60 -6.28
C ASP A 523 -7.71 5.54 -7.14
N GLU A 524 -7.89 6.85 -7.05
CA GLU A 524 -7.09 7.83 -7.78
C GLU A 524 -5.64 7.87 -7.30
N ILE A 525 -5.44 7.83 -5.97
CA ILE A 525 -4.11 7.82 -5.35
C ILE A 525 -3.37 6.54 -5.72
N GLU A 526 -4.03 5.39 -5.55
CA GLU A 526 -3.46 4.08 -5.86
C GLU A 526 -3.04 3.98 -7.34
N ALA A 527 -3.90 4.45 -8.26
CA ALA A 527 -3.61 4.39 -9.69
C ALA A 527 -2.50 5.35 -10.14
N LEU A 528 -2.34 6.50 -9.47
CA LEU A 528 -1.25 7.42 -9.75
C LEU A 528 0.07 6.92 -9.15
N GLU A 529 0.02 6.32 -7.98
CA GLU A 529 1.19 5.67 -7.37
C GLU A 529 1.68 4.48 -8.21
N GLU A 530 0.75 3.68 -8.74
CA GLU A 530 1.04 2.63 -9.71
C GLU A 530 1.80 3.16 -10.94
N ALA A 531 1.31 4.25 -11.54
CA ALA A 531 1.95 4.88 -12.69
C ALA A 531 3.33 5.45 -12.35
N ARG A 532 3.50 6.05 -11.15
CA ARG A 532 4.77 6.56 -10.65
C ARG A 532 5.80 5.45 -10.51
N LEU A 533 5.44 4.36 -9.82
CA LEU A 533 6.32 3.21 -9.59
C LEU A 533 6.72 2.55 -10.91
N ALA A 534 5.77 2.40 -11.84
CA ALA A 534 6.06 1.89 -13.18
C ALA A 534 7.12 2.73 -13.91
N VAL A 535 7.01 4.06 -13.84
CA VAL A 535 7.99 4.97 -14.45
C VAL A 535 9.35 4.88 -13.76
N GLU A 536 9.38 5.03 -12.45
CA GLU A 536 10.61 5.16 -11.67
C GLU A 536 11.39 3.85 -11.53
N GLN A 537 10.72 2.69 -11.50
CA GLN A 537 11.38 1.41 -11.23
C GLN A 537 11.59 0.55 -12.48
N ILE A 538 10.80 0.79 -13.54
CA ILE A 538 10.81 -0.07 -14.73
C ILE A 538 11.13 0.75 -15.98
N VAL A 539 10.31 1.74 -16.32
CA VAL A 539 10.43 2.41 -17.62
C VAL A 539 11.75 3.19 -17.74
N ILE A 540 12.12 3.97 -16.71
CA ILE A 540 13.37 4.75 -16.72
C ILE A 540 14.60 3.85 -16.49
N PRO A 541 14.67 3.00 -15.45
CA PRO A 541 15.89 2.26 -15.15
C PRO A 541 16.12 1.07 -16.09
N LYS A 542 15.05 0.38 -16.52
CA LYS A 542 15.15 -0.84 -17.33
C LYS A 542 14.91 -0.61 -18.81
N GLY A 543 14.42 0.58 -19.21
CA GLY A 543 14.12 0.91 -20.60
C GLY A 543 13.02 0.06 -21.22
N GLN A 544 12.10 -0.47 -20.40
CA GLN A 544 11.05 -1.39 -20.84
C GLN A 544 9.67 -0.74 -20.82
N PRO A 545 8.81 -1.00 -21.82
CA PRO A 545 7.43 -0.52 -21.78
C PRO A 545 6.63 -1.29 -20.72
N VAL A 546 5.71 -0.60 -20.04
CA VAL A 546 4.90 -1.17 -18.96
C VAL A 546 3.42 -0.94 -19.23
N GLU A 547 2.59 -1.95 -18.99
CA GLU A 547 1.13 -1.81 -18.94
C GLU A 547 0.66 -1.73 -17.50
N LEU A 548 -0.14 -0.69 -17.20
CA LEU A 548 -0.81 -0.52 -15.92
C LEU A 548 -2.11 -1.32 -15.87
N LEU A 549 -2.74 -1.40 -14.71
CA LEU A 549 -4.05 -2.00 -14.50
C LEU A 549 -5.16 -1.25 -15.26
N PRO A 550 -6.25 -1.94 -15.64
CA PRO A 550 -7.44 -1.28 -16.16
C PRO A 550 -8.04 -0.30 -15.16
N ARG A 551 -8.28 0.93 -15.61
CA ARG A 551 -8.84 2.00 -14.79
C ARG A 551 -9.86 2.82 -15.58
N SER A 552 -10.69 3.57 -14.87
CA SER A 552 -11.69 4.46 -15.47
C SER A 552 -11.05 5.50 -16.40
N PRO A 553 -11.80 6.07 -17.37
CA PRO A 553 -11.28 7.10 -18.27
C PRO A 553 -10.71 8.34 -17.53
N GLN A 554 -11.27 8.69 -16.38
CA GLN A 554 -10.82 9.81 -15.56
C GLN A 554 -9.44 9.54 -14.96
N VAL A 555 -9.26 8.36 -14.34
CA VAL A 555 -7.98 7.94 -13.75
C VAL A 555 -6.89 7.80 -14.80
N ARG A 556 -7.19 7.18 -15.94
CA ARG A 556 -6.21 7.05 -17.05
C ARG A 556 -5.76 8.38 -17.62
N LYS A 557 -6.61 9.41 -17.58
CA LYS A 557 -6.22 10.77 -17.98
C LYS A 557 -5.15 11.32 -17.03
N MET A 558 -5.32 11.14 -15.72
CA MET A 558 -4.34 11.62 -14.73
C MET A 558 -3.03 10.82 -14.80
N GLN A 559 -3.09 9.52 -15.06
CA GLN A 559 -1.90 8.70 -15.30
C GLN A 559 -1.14 9.18 -16.54
N HIS A 560 -1.82 9.54 -17.64
CA HIS A 560 -1.18 10.18 -18.80
C HIS A 560 -0.48 11.49 -18.43
N GLU A 561 -1.15 12.36 -17.68
CA GLU A 561 -0.59 13.65 -17.23
C GLU A 561 0.67 13.47 -16.35
N LEU A 562 0.68 12.45 -15.48
CA LEU A 562 1.86 12.09 -14.69
C LEU A 562 3.01 11.57 -15.58
N VAL A 563 2.73 10.69 -16.54
CA VAL A 563 3.75 10.12 -17.44
C VAL A 563 4.37 11.19 -18.33
N GLU A 564 3.56 12.14 -18.82
CA GLU A 564 4.05 13.30 -19.58
C GLU A 564 5.00 14.17 -18.74
N HIS A 565 4.80 14.24 -17.41
CA HIS A 565 5.71 14.95 -16.51
C HIS A 565 7.13 14.37 -16.53
N TYR A 566 7.24 13.04 -16.62
CA TYR A 566 8.50 12.33 -16.80
C TYR A 566 9.05 12.38 -18.23
N ARG A 567 8.38 13.11 -19.14
CA ARG A 567 8.70 13.22 -20.57
C ARG A 567 8.68 11.89 -21.32
N LEU A 568 7.86 10.96 -20.85
CA LEU A 568 7.66 9.64 -21.46
C LEU A 568 6.40 9.63 -22.31
N LYS A 569 6.31 8.70 -23.26
CA LYS A 569 5.11 8.51 -24.09
C LYS A 569 4.20 7.47 -23.47
N SER A 570 2.89 7.66 -23.57
CA SER A 570 1.91 6.66 -23.15
C SER A 570 0.74 6.55 -24.12
N ASN A 571 0.11 5.38 -24.19
CA ASN A 571 -1.07 5.09 -25.00
C ASN A 571 -2.08 4.22 -24.23
N SER A 572 -3.37 4.44 -24.45
CA SER A 572 -4.43 3.63 -23.83
C SER A 572 -4.78 2.41 -24.70
N PHE A 573 -4.69 1.19 -24.15
CA PHE A 573 -4.95 -0.08 -24.85
C PHE A 573 -6.15 -0.83 -24.25
N GLY A 574 -6.87 -1.60 -25.08
CA GLY A 574 -8.04 -2.41 -24.69
C GLY A 574 -9.39 -1.73 -24.92
N GLU A 575 -10.47 -2.46 -24.59
CA GLU A 575 -11.87 -1.99 -24.62
C GLU A 575 -12.41 -1.82 -23.20
N GLU A 576 -13.39 -0.92 -23.00
CA GLU A 576 -14.03 -0.74 -21.70
C GLU A 576 -14.77 -2.03 -21.28
N PRO A 577 -14.72 -2.45 -20.01
CA PRO A 577 -14.11 -1.78 -18.85
C PRO A 577 -12.63 -2.10 -18.62
N ASN A 578 -12.02 -2.97 -19.44
CA ASN A 578 -10.66 -3.47 -19.26
C ASN A 578 -9.58 -2.60 -19.92
N ARG A 579 -9.91 -1.34 -20.19
CA ARG A 579 -9.03 -0.40 -20.89
C ARG A 579 -7.98 0.17 -19.92
N ARG A 580 -6.71 0.13 -20.32
CA ARG A 580 -5.55 0.42 -19.45
C ARG A 580 -4.50 1.27 -20.14
N LEU A 581 -3.56 1.83 -19.38
CA LEU A 581 -2.48 2.67 -19.89
C LEU A 581 -1.21 1.83 -20.15
N ARG A 582 -0.55 2.03 -21.29
CA ARG A 582 0.80 1.53 -21.56
C ARG A 582 1.77 2.70 -21.66
N ILE A 583 2.87 2.63 -20.93
CA ILE A 583 3.93 3.64 -20.87
C ILE A 583 5.15 3.10 -21.65
N TYR A 584 5.82 3.97 -22.39
CA TYR A 584 6.97 3.65 -23.22
C TYR A 584 8.22 4.39 -22.73
N PRO A 585 9.41 3.78 -22.84
CA PRO A 585 10.68 4.45 -22.60
C PRO A 585 10.89 5.61 -23.60
N ALA A 586 11.70 6.60 -23.20
CA ALA A 586 11.98 7.83 -23.95
C ALA A 586 12.68 7.60 -25.29
#